data_AF-A0A8K0CM76-F1
#
_entry.id   AF-A0A8K0CM76-F1
#
_cell.length_a   1.000
_cell.length_b   1.000
_cell.length_c   1.000
_cell.angle_alpha   90.00
_cell.angle_beta   90.00
_cell.angle_gamma   90.00
#
_symmetry.space_group_name_H-M   'P 1'
#
loop_
_entity.id
_entity.type
_entity.pdbx_description
1 polymer ?
#
loop_
_entity_poly.entity_id
_entity_poly.type
_entity_poly.pdbx_seq_one_letter_code
_entity_poly.pdbx_strand_id
1 'polypeptide(L)'
;MDAKRFYSKQNTVVTDIPVDSKEKVASELPRELKELDSPYQFFKYFLTEEILTDVVYQSTLYSVQKQPDKQLLLTVKQLEQFIGCCIYMSIVQLPSTRNYRNLNLNRRLVSEVMSCNQWKEIKHFLHFKNNDNFVNRNNEGHDKLFKIRPLLTKIRERLLSVPNEEYLAVDKQMIPTKAQSTLKQYNPEKPHKWGYKTFVLSGMWLLLQL
;
A
#
# COMPACT_ATOMS: atom_id res chain seq x y z
N MET A 1 20.34 -13.08 -32.74
CA MET A 1 20.35 -13.41 -31.29
C MET A 1 18.91 -13.64 -30.87
N ASP A 2 18.54 -14.90 -30.65
CA ASP A 2 17.16 -15.37 -30.57
C ASP A 2 16.39 -14.96 -29.31
N ALA A 3 15.25 -14.31 -29.52
CA ALA A 3 14.27 -13.93 -28.50
C ALA A 3 13.73 -15.11 -27.67
N LYS A 4 13.83 -16.35 -28.20
CA LYS A 4 13.38 -17.57 -27.49
C LYS A 4 14.23 -17.92 -26.27
N ARG A 5 15.50 -17.48 -26.20
CA ARG A 5 16.40 -17.82 -25.08
C ARG A 5 16.13 -16.98 -23.82
N PHE A 6 15.56 -15.78 -23.97
CA PHE A 6 15.20 -14.88 -22.87
C PHE A 6 13.95 -15.33 -22.10
N TYR A 7 13.00 -15.96 -22.78
CA TYR A 7 11.76 -16.43 -22.15
C TYR A 7 11.93 -17.68 -21.27
N SER A 8 12.89 -18.57 -21.57
CA SER A 8 13.00 -19.84 -20.83
C SER A 8 13.55 -19.72 -19.40
N LYS A 9 14.18 -18.59 -19.01
CA LYS A 9 14.81 -18.43 -17.68
C LYS A 9 13.94 -17.71 -16.64
N GLN A 10 12.69 -17.34 -16.94
CA GLN A 10 11.78 -16.68 -15.99
C GLN A 10 10.72 -17.60 -15.38
N ASN A 11 10.67 -18.87 -15.79
CA ASN A 11 9.78 -19.87 -15.19
C ASN A 11 10.41 -20.46 -13.93
N THR A 12 10.18 -19.83 -12.80
CA THR A 12 10.09 -20.58 -11.54
C THR A 12 9.07 -19.91 -10.62
N VAL A 13 7.90 -20.56 -10.57
CA VAL A 13 6.76 -20.34 -9.67
C VAL A 13 5.92 -19.07 -9.93
N VAL A 14 5.24 -19.07 -11.07
CA VAL A 14 3.84 -18.60 -11.11
C VAL A 14 3.03 -19.87 -11.37
N THR A 15 2.52 -20.49 -10.32
CA THR A 15 1.54 -21.57 -10.47
C THR A 15 0.28 -20.96 -11.06
N ASP A 16 0.01 -21.34 -12.31
CA ASP A 16 -1.27 -21.39 -13.01
C ASP A 16 -2.38 -20.51 -12.42
N ILE A 17 -2.43 -19.25 -12.86
CA ILE A 17 -3.63 -18.44 -12.76
C ILE A 17 -4.55 -18.91 -13.89
N PRO A 18 -5.75 -19.45 -13.62
CA PRO A 18 -6.73 -19.69 -14.65
C PRO A 18 -7.11 -18.32 -15.22
N VAL A 19 -6.70 -18.04 -16.46
CA VAL A 19 -7.24 -16.91 -17.22
C VAL A 19 -8.62 -17.37 -17.69
N ASP A 20 -9.64 -17.09 -16.88
CA ASP A 20 -11.02 -17.23 -17.33
C ASP A 20 -11.25 -16.20 -18.44
N SER A 21 -11.30 -16.68 -19.68
CA SER A 21 -11.35 -15.86 -20.90
C SER A 21 -12.72 -15.25 -21.16
N LYS A 22 -13.56 -15.11 -20.11
CA LYS A 22 -14.91 -14.53 -20.19
C LYS A 22 -15.27 -13.68 -18.97
N GLU A 23 -14.37 -12.80 -18.53
CA GLU A 23 -14.82 -11.67 -17.70
C GLU A 23 -15.59 -10.68 -18.57
N LYS A 24 -16.91 -10.62 -18.36
CA LYS A 24 -17.78 -9.60 -18.96
C LYS A 24 -17.17 -8.23 -18.68
N VAL A 25 -16.89 -7.47 -19.74
CA VAL A 25 -16.60 -6.04 -19.64
C VAL A 25 -17.83 -5.39 -19.00
N ALA A 26 -17.76 -5.15 -17.69
CA ALA A 26 -18.77 -4.34 -17.02
C ALA A 26 -18.59 -2.92 -17.53
N SER A 27 -19.41 -2.51 -18.50
CA SER A 27 -19.30 -1.21 -19.16
C SER A 27 -19.67 -0.02 -18.26
N GLU A 28 -20.24 -0.29 -17.08
CA GLU A 28 -20.74 0.75 -16.19
C GLU A 28 -20.08 0.73 -14.82
N LEU A 29 -19.64 1.93 -14.40
CA LEU A 29 -19.18 2.17 -13.04
C LEU A 29 -20.26 1.76 -12.02
N PRO A 30 -19.88 1.12 -10.90
CA PRO A 30 -20.76 0.87 -9.77
C PRO A 30 -21.51 2.13 -9.34
N ARG A 31 -22.78 1.98 -8.95
CA ARG A 31 -23.62 3.11 -8.49
C ARG A 31 -22.95 3.89 -7.37
N GLU A 32 -22.38 3.16 -6.40
CA GLU A 32 -21.63 3.74 -5.28
C GLU A 32 -20.50 4.67 -5.74
N LEU A 33 -19.80 4.35 -6.84
CA LEU A 33 -18.73 5.20 -7.38
C LEU A 33 -19.27 6.43 -8.12
N LYS A 34 -20.42 6.30 -8.79
CA LYS A 34 -21.07 7.41 -9.52
C LYS A 34 -21.62 8.48 -8.57
N GLU A 35 -21.93 8.10 -7.34
CA GLU A 35 -22.49 8.99 -6.31
C GLU A 35 -21.42 9.75 -5.51
N LEU A 36 -20.13 9.47 -5.71
CA LEU A 36 -19.06 10.17 -5.01
C LEU A 36 -18.78 11.54 -5.64
N ASP A 37 -18.76 12.58 -4.81
CA ASP A 37 -18.65 13.98 -5.20
C ASP A 37 -17.38 14.69 -4.67
N SER A 38 -16.65 14.05 -3.76
CA SER A 38 -15.49 14.66 -3.10
C SER A 38 -14.26 13.75 -3.07
N PRO A 39 -13.03 14.32 -3.12
CA PRO A 39 -11.80 13.53 -3.03
C PRO A 39 -11.72 12.65 -1.78
N TYR A 40 -12.33 13.09 -0.67
CA TYR A 40 -12.38 12.31 0.56
C TYR A 40 -13.26 11.06 0.41
N GLN A 41 -14.40 11.16 -0.27
CA GLN A 41 -15.26 10.01 -0.55
C GLN A 41 -14.57 8.99 -1.46
N PHE A 42 -13.87 9.43 -2.50
CA PHE A 42 -13.03 8.53 -3.33
C PHE A 42 -11.95 7.84 -2.49
N PHE A 43 -11.29 8.56 -1.58
CA PHE A 43 -10.34 7.96 -0.65
C PHE A 43 -11.00 6.88 0.21
N LYS A 44 -12.16 7.15 0.81
CA LYS A 44 -12.90 6.21 1.67
C LYS A 44 -13.49 5.02 0.91
N TYR A 45 -13.69 5.15 -0.40
CA TYR A 45 -14.08 4.02 -1.24
C TYR A 45 -12.99 2.94 -1.30
N PHE A 46 -11.72 3.32 -1.38
CA PHE A 46 -10.58 2.38 -1.42
C PHE A 46 -10.07 2.02 -0.04
N LEU A 47 -10.01 2.98 0.88
CA LEU A 47 -9.62 2.80 2.28
C LEU A 47 -10.87 2.92 3.16
N THR A 48 -11.61 1.82 3.21
CA THR A 48 -12.87 1.72 3.94
C THR A 48 -12.67 1.88 5.45
N GLU A 49 -13.75 2.21 6.17
CA GLU A 49 -13.74 2.28 7.64
C GLU A 49 -13.28 0.97 8.28
N GLU A 50 -13.67 -0.16 7.69
CA GLU A 50 -13.23 -1.50 8.12
C GLU A 50 -11.71 -1.65 8.00
N ILE A 51 -11.12 -1.30 6.84
CA ILE A 51 -9.67 -1.39 6.64
C ILE A 51 -8.94 -0.53 7.66
N LEU A 52 -9.40 0.70 7.88
CA LEU A 52 -8.76 1.61 8.82
C LEU A 52 -8.87 1.11 10.27
N THR A 53 -10.05 0.60 10.65
CA THR A 53 -10.29 0.01 11.97
C THR A 53 -9.38 -1.18 12.23
N ASP A 54 -9.17 -2.04 11.23
CA ASP A 54 -8.23 -3.15 11.30
C ASP A 54 -6.79 -2.66 11.48
N VAL A 55 -6.36 -1.65 10.72
CA VAL A 55 -5.02 -1.08 10.88
C VAL A 55 -4.83 -0.51 12.29
N VAL A 56 -5.84 0.19 12.83
CA VAL A 56 -5.81 0.70 14.20
C VAL A 56 -5.68 -0.44 15.21
N TYR A 57 -6.50 -1.48 15.08
CA TYR A 57 -6.48 -2.63 15.96
C TYR A 57 -5.12 -3.34 15.93
N GLN A 58 -4.61 -3.66 14.74
CA GLN A 58 -3.34 -4.36 14.57
C GLN A 58 -2.14 -3.52 15.04
N SER A 59 -2.15 -2.20 14.83
CA SER A 59 -1.11 -1.29 15.33
C SER A 59 -1.12 -1.19 16.86
N THR A 60 -2.32 -1.16 17.46
CA THR A 60 -2.50 -1.16 18.91
C THR A 60 -2.01 -2.48 19.52
N LEU A 61 -2.40 -3.62 18.94
CA LEU A 61 -1.92 -4.94 19.34
C LEU A 61 -0.39 -5.03 19.27
N TYR A 62 0.20 -4.56 18.17
CA TYR A 62 1.65 -4.55 18.00
C TYR A 62 2.38 -3.70 19.05
N SER A 63 1.78 -2.57 19.46
CA SER A 63 2.35 -1.75 20.53
C SER A 63 2.44 -2.51 21.85
N VAL A 64 1.40 -3.27 22.22
CA VAL A 64 1.40 -4.10 23.43
C VAL A 64 2.41 -5.24 23.32
N GLN A 65 2.54 -5.87 22.15
CA GLN A 65 3.54 -6.93 21.90
C GLN A 65 4.98 -6.43 22.03
N LYS A 66 5.25 -5.16 21.76
CA LYS A 66 6.60 -4.59 21.79
C LYS A 66 6.91 -3.83 23.07
N GLN A 67 5.93 -3.15 23.64
CA GLN A 67 6.04 -2.31 24.83
C GLN A 67 4.76 -2.45 25.66
N PRO A 68 4.66 -3.48 26.51
CA PRO A 68 3.47 -3.72 27.35
C PRO A 68 3.11 -2.51 28.22
N ASP A 69 4.11 -1.76 28.70
CA ASP A 69 3.94 -0.59 29.56
C ASP A 69 3.50 0.68 28.80
N LYS A 70 3.50 0.64 27.46
CA LYS A 70 3.19 1.81 26.62
C LYS A 70 2.35 1.42 25.40
N GLN A 71 1.05 1.29 25.64
CA GLN A 71 0.09 1.07 24.58
C GLN A 71 -0.07 2.31 23.68
N LEU A 72 -0.13 2.07 22.38
CA LEU A 72 -0.50 3.08 21.38
C LEU A 72 -2.00 3.33 21.47
N LEU A 73 -2.38 4.56 21.85
CA LEU A 73 -3.78 5.02 21.80
C LEU A 73 -4.05 5.66 20.43
N LEU A 74 -4.30 4.82 19.43
CA LEU A 74 -4.61 5.25 18.06
C LEU A 74 -6.11 5.15 17.79
N THR A 75 -6.67 6.21 17.21
CA THR A 75 -8.05 6.24 16.68
C THR A 75 -8.05 6.23 15.15
N VAL A 76 -9.17 5.85 14.53
CA VAL A 76 -9.31 5.91 13.06
C VAL A 76 -9.07 7.33 12.54
N LYS A 77 -9.65 8.34 13.20
CA LYS A 77 -9.42 9.76 12.84
C LYS A 77 -7.95 10.14 12.85
N GLN A 78 -7.18 9.72 13.85
CA GLN A 78 -5.73 9.99 13.90
C GLN A 78 -4.97 9.23 12.82
N LEU A 79 -5.38 8.01 12.47
CA LEU A 79 -4.81 7.27 11.34
C LEU A 79 -5.11 7.98 10.01
N GLU A 80 -6.33 8.47 9.80
CA GLU A 80 -6.69 9.26 8.62
C GLU A 80 -5.86 10.55 8.53
N GLN A 81 -5.69 11.26 9.65
CA GLN A 81 -4.82 12.43 9.73
C GLN A 81 -3.36 12.09 9.40
N PHE A 82 -2.87 10.93 9.85
CA PHE A 82 -1.53 10.44 9.51
C PHE A 82 -1.39 10.19 8.01
N ILE A 83 -2.36 9.51 7.39
CA ILE A 83 -2.39 9.24 5.96
C ILE A 83 -2.50 10.56 5.16
N GLY A 84 -3.34 11.49 5.58
CA GLY A 84 -3.44 12.83 4.99
C GLY A 84 -2.11 13.59 5.06
N CYS A 85 -1.40 13.49 6.18
CA CYS A 85 -0.04 14.03 6.30
C CYS A 85 0.93 13.34 5.32
N CYS A 86 0.87 12.02 5.13
CA CYS A 86 1.69 11.31 4.14
C CYS A 86 1.43 11.82 2.71
N ILE A 87 0.16 11.99 2.32
CA ILE A 87 -0.23 12.51 0.99
C ILE A 87 0.26 13.95 0.80
N TYR A 88 0.09 14.80 1.82
CA TYR A 88 0.60 16.17 1.76
C TYR A 88 2.13 16.21 1.60
N MET A 89 2.85 15.37 2.34
CA MET A 89 4.32 15.28 2.28
C MET A 89 4.83 14.73 0.94
N SER A 90 4.04 13.92 0.21
CA SER A 90 4.42 13.47 -1.13
C SER A 90 4.32 14.58 -2.18
N ILE A 91 3.40 15.53 -1.98
CA ILE A 91 3.20 16.68 -2.87
C ILE A 91 4.23 17.78 -2.55
N VAL A 92 4.31 18.18 -1.28
CA VAL A 92 5.25 19.20 -0.81
C VAL A 92 6.48 18.49 -0.29
N GLN A 93 7.58 18.44 -1.02
CA GLN A 93 8.78 17.72 -0.59
C GLN A 93 9.71 18.61 0.24
N LEU A 94 10.03 18.19 1.47
CA LEU A 94 11.02 18.83 2.34
C LEU A 94 12.13 17.84 2.71
N PRO A 95 13.35 18.32 3.04
CA PRO A 95 14.50 17.45 3.33
C PRO A 95 14.29 16.49 4.52
N SER A 96 13.36 16.80 5.44
CA SER A 96 13.11 16.01 6.63
C SER A 96 11.65 16.11 7.06
N THR A 97 11.12 15.00 7.60
CA THR A 97 9.77 14.96 8.20
C THR A 97 9.61 15.95 9.36
N ARG A 98 10.72 16.37 10.00
CA ARG A 98 10.71 17.39 11.07
C ARG A 98 10.40 18.78 10.51
N ASN A 99 10.80 19.08 9.27
CA ASN A 99 10.65 20.41 8.68
C ASN A 99 9.18 20.74 8.39
N TYR A 100 8.34 19.75 8.10
CA TYR A 100 6.89 19.94 7.91
C TYR A 100 6.17 20.46 9.15
N ARG A 101 6.81 20.38 10.31
CA ARG A 101 6.24 20.80 11.60
C ARG A 101 7.05 21.93 12.25
N ASN A 102 7.94 22.56 11.47
CA ASN A 102 8.65 23.75 11.92
C ASN A 102 7.73 24.97 11.76
N LEU A 103 7.28 25.53 12.89
CA LEU A 103 6.38 26.68 12.93
C LEU A 103 6.97 27.92 12.22
N ASN A 104 8.29 28.01 12.13
CA ASN A 104 8.99 29.13 11.48
C ASN A 104 8.87 29.09 9.95
N LEU A 105 8.37 28.00 9.35
CA LEU A 105 8.23 27.86 7.90
C LEU A 105 6.83 28.26 7.37
N ASN A 106 5.95 28.83 8.20
CA ASN A 106 4.59 29.23 7.81
C ASN A 106 3.79 28.08 7.14
N ARG A 107 3.94 26.86 7.68
CA ARG A 107 3.33 25.61 7.16
C ARG A 107 2.45 24.97 8.22
N ARG A 108 1.49 25.77 8.70
CA ARG A 108 0.60 25.44 9.82
C ARG A 108 -0.21 24.15 9.63
N LEU A 109 -0.58 23.82 8.40
CA LEU A 109 -1.48 22.70 8.08
C LEU A 109 -1.05 21.34 8.67
N VAL A 110 0.24 20.98 8.62
CA VAL A 110 0.69 19.67 9.16
C VAL A 110 0.91 19.74 10.67
N SER A 111 1.45 20.86 11.17
CA SER A 111 1.69 21.04 12.61
C SER A 111 0.42 21.16 13.43
N GLU A 112 -0.66 21.68 12.85
CA GLU A 112 -1.97 21.83 13.51
C GLU A 112 -2.75 20.51 13.55
N VAL A 113 -2.53 19.63 12.56
CA VAL A 113 -3.25 18.35 12.45
C VAL A 113 -2.65 17.28 13.37
N MET A 114 -1.33 17.20 13.50
CA MET A 114 -0.68 16.13 14.26
C MET A 114 0.69 16.54 14.82
N SER A 115 0.91 16.30 16.11
CA SER A 115 2.19 16.58 16.77
C SER A 115 3.34 15.71 16.24
N CYS A 116 4.58 16.19 16.40
CA CYS A 116 5.78 15.42 16.06
C CYS A 116 5.87 14.08 16.80
N ASN A 117 5.39 14.02 18.05
CA ASN A 117 5.45 12.82 18.87
C ASN A 117 4.43 11.79 18.40
N GLN A 118 3.17 12.19 18.19
CA GLN A 118 2.14 11.32 17.63
C GLN A 118 2.56 10.76 16.27
N TRP A 119 3.10 11.59 15.37
CA TRP A 119 3.61 11.13 14.08
C TRP A 119 4.67 10.03 14.22
N LYS A 120 5.62 10.21 15.14
CA LYS A 120 6.67 9.22 15.39
C LYS A 120 6.11 7.94 15.99
N GLU A 121 5.18 8.06 16.95
CA GLU A 121 4.54 6.91 17.59
C GLU A 121 3.73 6.09 16.61
N ILE A 122 2.85 6.72 15.81
CA ILE A 122 2.10 6.04 14.76
C ILE A 122 3.05 5.36 13.79
N LYS A 123 4.06 6.07 13.27
CA LYS A 123 5.04 5.50 12.34
C LYS A 123 5.82 4.32 12.94
N HIS A 124 6.09 4.33 14.25
CA HIS A 124 6.84 3.28 14.93
C HIS A 124 6.00 2.00 15.12
N PHE A 125 4.72 2.16 15.44
CA PHE A 125 3.82 1.05 15.76
C PHE A 125 2.85 0.65 14.64
N LEU A 126 2.87 1.33 13.49
CA LEU A 126 2.01 1.01 12.35
C LEU A 126 2.17 -0.47 11.94
N HIS A 127 1.07 -1.21 12.02
CA HIS A 127 1.04 -2.64 11.81
C HIS A 127 -0.26 -3.09 11.15
N PHE A 128 -0.23 -4.22 10.44
CA PHE A 128 -1.37 -4.67 9.63
C PHE A 128 -1.75 -6.14 9.83
N LYS A 129 -1.04 -6.89 10.68
CA LYS A 129 -1.33 -8.30 10.98
C LYS A 129 -0.71 -8.72 12.31
N ASN A 130 -1.39 -9.56 13.08
CA ASN A 130 -0.84 -10.09 14.34
C ASN A 130 0.45 -10.91 14.07
N ASN A 131 1.56 -10.56 14.74
CA ASN A 131 2.83 -11.28 14.62
C ASN A 131 2.80 -12.70 15.18
N ASP A 132 1.89 -13.02 16.10
CA ASP A 132 1.79 -14.36 16.69
C ASP A 132 1.41 -15.42 15.62
N ASN A 133 0.81 -14.98 14.52
CA ASN A 133 0.44 -15.83 13.39
C ASN A 133 1.59 -16.01 12.38
N PHE A 134 2.80 -15.50 12.66
CA PHE A 134 3.91 -15.55 11.72
C PHE A 134 4.46 -16.98 11.58
N VAL A 135 4.51 -17.46 10.34
CA VAL A 135 5.07 -18.77 10.00
C VAL A 135 6.52 -18.60 9.54
N ASN A 136 7.42 -19.39 10.12
CA ASN A 136 8.85 -19.37 9.77
C ASN A 136 9.11 -19.86 8.35
N ARG A 137 10.22 -19.39 7.75
CA ARG A 137 10.58 -19.60 6.34
C ARG A 137 10.60 -21.06 5.87
N ASN A 138 10.94 -21.98 6.78
CA ASN A 138 11.10 -23.40 6.47
C ASN A 138 9.82 -24.22 6.71
N ASN A 139 8.74 -23.57 7.17
CA ASN A 139 7.49 -24.24 7.48
C ASN A 139 6.46 -24.01 6.38
N GLU A 140 5.57 -24.98 6.21
CA GLU A 140 4.44 -24.87 5.29
C GLU A 140 3.56 -23.67 5.66
N GLY A 141 3.10 -22.92 4.64
CA GLY A 141 2.31 -21.70 4.84
C GLY A 141 3.12 -20.42 5.07
N HIS A 142 4.46 -20.46 4.95
CA HIS A 142 5.27 -19.24 5.00
C HIS A 142 4.93 -18.26 3.87
N ASP A 143 4.47 -17.07 4.25
CA ASP A 143 4.23 -15.96 3.33
C ASP A 143 5.25 -14.83 3.54
N LYS A 144 6.06 -14.54 2.51
CA LYS A 144 7.04 -13.43 2.55
C LYS A 144 6.37 -12.06 2.70
N LEU A 145 5.11 -11.93 2.31
CA LEU A 145 4.30 -10.71 2.45
C LEU A 145 3.39 -10.72 3.67
N PHE A 146 3.54 -11.71 4.57
CA PHE A 146 2.67 -11.93 5.73
C PHE A 146 2.23 -10.65 6.43
N LYS A 147 3.19 -9.75 6.73
CA LYS A 147 2.95 -8.51 7.49
C LYS A 147 2.03 -7.50 6.81
N ILE A 148 1.91 -7.54 5.49
CA ILE A 148 1.08 -6.60 4.71
C ILE A 148 -0.02 -7.30 3.92
N ARG A 149 -0.02 -8.63 3.88
CA ARG A 149 -0.99 -9.44 3.13
C ARG A 149 -2.45 -9.07 3.38
N PRO A 150 -2.91 -8.87 4.64
CA PRO A 150 -4.32 -8.55 4.88
C PRO A 150 -4.71 -7.21 4.24
N LEU A 151 -3.88 -6.18 4.42
CA LEU A 151 -4.10 -4.86 3.83
C LEU A 151 -4.10 -4.93 2.30
N LEU A 152 -3.11 -5.61 1.70
CA LEU A 152 -3.04 -5.76 0.24
C LEU A 152 -4.26 -6.49 -0.33
N THR A 153 -4.76 -7.50 0.38
CA THR A 153 -5.92 -8.29 -0.06
C THR A 153 -7.17 -7.41 -0.07
N LYS A 154 -7.45 -6.70 1.01
CA LYS A 154 -8.62 -5.81 1.11
C LYS A 154 -8.56 -4.65 0.10
N ILE A 155 -7.39 -4.02 -0.06
CA ILE A 155 -7.22 -2.97 -1.08
C ILE A 155 -7.43 -3.54 -2.49
N ARG A 156 -6.89 -4.74 -2.77
CA ARG A 156 -7.08 -5.39 -4.07
C ARG A 156 -8.55 -5.67 -4.36
N GLU A 157 -9.32 -6.13 -3.37
CA GLU A 157 -10.77 -6.33 -3.52
C GLU A 157 -11.49 -5.02 -3.88
N ARG A 158 -11.12 -3.90 -3.23
CA ARG A 158 -11.66 -2.58 -3.60
C ARG A 158 -11.23 -2.14 -5.00
N LEU A 159 -9.99 -2.41 -5.42
CA LEU A 159 -9.54 -2.11 -6.79
C LEU A 159 -10.27 -2.97 -7.84
N LEU A 160 -10.52 -4.24 -7.56
CA LEU A 160 -11.26 -5.16 -8.44
C LEU A 160 -12.75 -4.85 -8.56
N SER A 161 -13.30 -4.07 -7.62
CA SER A 161 -14.67 -3.56 -7.73
C SER A 161 -14.84 -2.50 -8.82
N VAL A 162 -13.72 -1.90 -9.29
CA VAL A 162 -13.74 -0.94 -10.39
C VAL A 162 -13.70 -1.71 -11.71
N PRO A 163 -14.66 -1.51 -12.62
CA PRO A 163 -14.66 -2.17 -13.90
C PRO A 163 -13.42 -1.79 -14.72
N ASN A 164 -12.90 -2.77 -15.45
CA ASN A 164 -11.80 -2.55 -16.37
C ASN A 164 -12.24 -1.70 -17.56
N GLU A 165 -11.35 -0.81 -18.00
CA GLU A 165 -11.49 -0.08 -19.26
C GLU A 165 -11.28 -1.01 -20.47
N GLU A 166 -11.75 -0.59 -21.65
CA GLU A 166 -11.57 -1.34 -22.91
C GLU A 166 -10.09 -1.54 -23.26
N TYR A 167 -9.27 -0.52 -22.99
CA TYR A 167 -7.84 -0.52 -23.28
C TYR A 167 -7.06 -0.56 -21.98
N LEU A 168 -6.33 -1.65 -21.80
CA LEU A 168 -5.48 -1.88 -20.63
C LEU A 168 -4.03 -2.07 -21.03
N ALA A 169 -3.12 -1.55 -20.22
CA ALA A 169 -1.69 -1.78 -20.32
C ALA A 169 -1.17 -2.45 -19.06
N VAL A 170 -0.29 -3.44 -19.22
CA VAL A 170 0.45 -4.06 -18.12
C VAL A 170 1.90 -3.62 -18.20
N ASP A 171 2.43 -3.07 -17.10
CA ASP A 171 3.86 -2.72 -17.00
C ASP A 171 4.44 -3.08 -15.62
N LYS A 172 5.76 -3.08 -15.53
CA LYS A 172 6.54 -3.29 -14.32
C LYS A 172 6.87 -1.95 -13.67
N GLN A 173 6.36 -1.75 -12.46
CA GLN A 173 6.75 -0.64 -11.60
C GLN A 173 7.82 -1.10 -10.60
N MET A 174 8.78 -0.20 -10.33
CA MET A 174 9.76 -0.40 -9.25
C MET A 174 9.42 0.57 -8.12
N ILE A 175 9.15 0.02 -6.94
CA ILE A 175 8.97 0.78 -5.70
C ILE A 175 10.34 0.88 -5.01
N PRO A 176 11.01 2.05 -5.03
CA PRO A 176 12.36 2.18 -4.50
C PRO A 176 12.37 1.92 -3.00
N THR A 177 13.34 1.15 -2.52
CA THR A 177 13.49 0.95 -1.07
C THR A 177 14.94 0.76 -0.65
N LYS A 178 15.27 1.31 0.52
CA LYS A 178 16.53 1.03 1.24
C LYS A 178 16.39 -0.14 2.21
N ALA A 179 15.19 -0.70 2.37
CA ALA A 179 14.95 -1.81 3.29
C ALA A 179 15.78 -3.04 2.92
N GLN A 180 16.19 -3.78 3.94
CA GLN A 180 16.76 -5.12 3.79
C GLN A 180 15.60 -6.10 3.69
N SER A 181 15.34 -6.62 2.49
CA SER A 181 14.27 -7.57 2.23
C SER A 181 14.70 -8.53 1.13
N THR A 182 14.30 -9.80 1.27
CA THR A 182 14.52 -10.85 0.26
C THR A 182 13.64 -10.67 -0.97
N LEU A 183 12.63 -9.81 -0.90
CA LEU A 183 11.75 -9.45 -2.03
C LEU A 183 12.33 -8.31 -2.89
N LYS A 184 13.41 -7.68 -2.44
CA LYS A 184 14.07 -6.59 -3.16
C LYS A 184 14.77 -7.13 -4.39
N GLN A 185 14.50 -6.53 -5.54
CA GLN A 185 15.09 -6.90 -6.82
C GLN A 185 15.97 -5.77 -7.37
N TYR A 186 16.98 -6.14 -8.15
CA TYR A 186 17.79 -5.22 -8.94
C TYR A 186 17.28 -5.20 -10.37
N ASN A 187 17.05 -4.00 -10.91
CA ASN A 187 16.75 -3.78 -12.32
C ASN A 187 17.63 -2.65 -12.86
N PRO A 188 18.65 -2.94 -13.69
CA PRO A 188 19.58 -1.93 -14.18
C PRO A 188 18.94 -0.89 -15.12
N GLU A 189 17.80 -1.23 -15.74
CA GLU A 189 17.10 -0.40 -16.73
C GLU A 189 16.24 0.70 -16.08
N LYS A 190 16.02 0.65 -14.76
CA LYS A 190 15.20 1.64 -14.05
C LYS A 190 16.09 2.70 -13.37
N PRO A 191 15.65 3.98 -13.29
CA PRO A 191 16.41 5.05 -12.63
C PRO A 191 16.77 4.70 -11.17
N HIS A 192 15.81 4.12 -10.45
CA HIS A 192 16.03 3.52 -9.14
C HIS A 192 16.17 2.01 -9.29
N LYS A 193 17.42 1.54 -9.32
CA LYS A 193 17.74 0.15 -9.66
C LYS A 193 17.36 -0.88 -8.61
N TRP A 194 17.24 -0.49 -7.34
CA TRP A 194 16.92 -1.40 -6.23
C TRP A 194 15.55 -1.08 -5.64
N GLY A 195 14.65 -2.06 -5.61
CA GLY A 195 13.29 -1.86 -5.11
C GLY A 195 12.44 -3.12 -5.06
N TYR A 196 11.19 -2.98 -4.65
CA TYR A 196 10.18 -4.00 -4.87
C TYR A 196 9.67 -3.88 -6.31
N LYS A 197 9.68 -4.99 -7.03
CA LYS A 197 9.14 -5.06 -8.39
C LYS A 197 7.68 -5.47 -8.30
N THR A 198 6.79 -4.66 -8.85
CA THR A 198 5.35 -4.91 -8.92
C THR A 198 4.90 -4.89 -10.38
N PHE A 199 3.90 -5.67 -10.72
CA PHE A 199 3.19 -5.54 -11.99
C PHE A 199 2.00 -4.65 -11.74
N VAL A 200 1.78 -3.72 -12.65
CA VAL A 200 0.69 -2.76 -12.56
C VAL A 200 -0.11 -2.89 -13.84
N LEU A 201 -1.41 -3.04 -13.69
CA LEU A 201 -2.36 -2.91 -14.78
C LEU A 201 -2.87 -1.46 -14.75
N SER A 202 -3.13 -0.86 -15.90
CA SER A 202 -3.60 0.53 -16.00
C SER A 202 -4.55 0.65 -17.16
N GLY A 203 -5.69 1.29 -16.93
CA GLY A 203 -6.53 1.84 -17.97
C GLY A 203 -5.93 3.12 -18.54
N MET A 204 -6.61 3.66 -19.55
CA MET A 204 -6.27 4.92 -20.19
C MET A 204 -6.43 6.12 -19.23
N TRP A 205 -7.33 6.02 -18.23
CA TRP A 205 -7.62 7.10 -17.29
C TRP A 205 -7.25 6.78 -15.83
N LEU A 206 -7.06 5.51 -15.46
CA LEU A 206 -6.77 5.09 -14.07
C LEU A 206 -5.70 3.99 -13.98
N LEU A 207 -4.83 4.07 -12.96
CA LEU A 207 -3.99 2.95 -12.52
C LEU A 207 -4.87 1.89 -11.85
N LEU A 208 -4.95 0.69 -12.43
CA LEU A 208 -5.83 -0.39 -12.00
C LEU A 208 -5.01 -1.64 -11.65
N GLN A 209 -4.78 -1.89 -10.35
CA GLN A 209 -4.24 -3.13 -9.74
C GLN A 209 -2.72 -3.21 -9.52
N LEU A 210 -2.34 -3.85 -8.40
CA LEU A 210 -1.00 -4.26 -7.95
C LEU A 210 -0.92 -5.80 -7.83
#